data_AF-A0A9E7KPV3-F1
#
_entry.id   AF-A0A9E7KPV3-F1
#
_cell.length_a   1.000
_cell.length_b   1.000
_cell.length_c   1.000
_cell.angle_alpha   90.00
_cell.angle_beta   90.00
_cell.angle_gamma   90.00
#
_symmetry.space_group_name_H-M   'P 1'
#
loop_
_entity.id
_entity.type
_entity.pdbx_description
1 polymer ?
#
loop_
_entity_poly.entity_id
_entity_poly.type
_entity_poly.pdbx_seq_one_letter_code
_entity_poly.pdbx_strand_id
1 'polypeptide(L)'
;MAGSKALPTFCFLLCAASCALAAASYDYMILSLIWPGTSCQPGWNGKPTCCVDPYIDNPEMDFLVEAMETYDSATGEVVAKCEPNCRFLINPLADLMDDLYAYWPSLSCPAQNGLQKWKTAWCTYGNCTSLSEVNYFGRALQLRARADVLHALGSKAIIPSETKSYSLEDIEDALVPKIGFSAVVECTKKIGVLSTEYLLSRVRICVSADGKSIIGCPFARKSNCGSDVKFYPFTEDMLGRPRHPAADHIKLPSDKTMAQMAVLKALPGICLLGLLLYLSSSPAAMAASKSDYLILTLMWPGSYCTSVQPTEKCCMPTNGEPAADFLVQALETYDSTTGKPVTKCSSSCAFKILPLVNMLDDLYTYYANLTCPSNSGMPHWKDVWCTYGTCSRLNQSLYFDRALRLREKVNPLVNLGSSGIIPHATKSYSLEDINDALAPRIGLSFTVVCTRNYILWPFFYDDYLYQIRVCVSSDGRSVIGCPNGRESNCGDTVKFPPVPYALHGREGDSVSSTLIELPSGDETAL
;
A
#
# COMPACT_ATOMS: atom_id res chain seq x y z
N MET A 1 24.65 -65.11 -56.83
CA MET A 1 24.58 -65.92 -55.60
C MET A 1 24.86 -64.99 -54.43
N ALA A 2 23.96 -64.96 -53.44
CA ALA A 2 24.05 -64.42 -52.06
C ALA A 2 24.85 -63.12 -51.81
N GLY A 3 24.36 -62.09 -51.13
CA GLY A 3 23.16 -61.93 -50.32
C GLY A 3 23.14 -60.51 -49.72
N SER A 4 21.95 -60.07 -49.33
CA SER A 4 21.68 -58.77 -48.72
C SER A 4 22.37 -58.56 -47.38
N LYS A 5 22.78 -57.32 -47.07
CA LYS A 5 22.70 -56.71 -45.73
C LYS A 5 22.87 -55.18 -45.83
N ALA A 6 22.07 -54.49 -45.02
CA ALA A 6 21.73 -53.07 -45.08
C ALA A 6 22.88 -52.09 -44.79
N LEU A 7 22.78 -50.88 -45.33
CA LEU A 7 23.53 -49.69 -44.91
C LEU A 7 22.61 -48.78 -44.06
N PRO A 8 23.12 -48.13 -43.00
CA PRO A 8 22.29 -47.43 -42.02
C PRO A 8 22.02 -45.97 -42.41
N THR A 9 20.77 -45.57 -42.26
CA THR A 9 20.32 -44.19 -42.16
C THR A 9 20.82 -43.62 -40.84
N PHE A 10 21.98 -42.97 -40.83
CA PHE A 10 22.48 -42.27 -39.64
C PHE A 10 23.38 -41.10 -40.04
N CYS A 11 22.80 -39.91 -40.11
CA CYS A 11 23.43 -38.60 -39.88
C CYS A 11 22.51 -37.54 -40.48
N PHE A 12 21.55 -37.03 -39.70
CA PHE A 12 21.00 -35.67 -39.83
C PHE A 12 19.87 -35.56 -38.80
N LEU A 13 20.22 -35.51 -37.52
CA LEU A 13 19.32 -35.10 -36.42
C LEU A 13 20.14 -35.12 -35.13
N LEU A 14 20.95 -34.09 -34.90
CA LEU A 14 21.52 -33.73 -33.59
C LEU A 14 22.27 -32.39 -33.73
N CYS A 15 21.53 -31.31 -34.01
CA CYS A 15 21.99 -29.95 -33.70
C CYS A 15 20.80 -28.98 -33.64
N ALA A 16 19.77 -29.35 -32.89
CA ALA A 16 18.63 -28.47 -32.62
C ALA A 16 18.01 -28.82 -31.27
N ALA A 17 18.83 -28.81 -30.21
CA ALA A 17 18.35 -28.77 -28.84
C ALA A 17 19.48 -28.26 -27.95
N SER A 18 19.13 -27.40 -27.01
CA SER A 18 19.99 -26.80 -25.98
C SER A 18 20.63 -25.45 -26.32
N CYS A 19 19.81 -24.50 -26.76
CA CYS A 19 19.84 -23.20 -26.09
C CYS A 19 18.65 -23.19 -25.11
N ALA A 20 18.69 -24.10 -24.14
CA ALA A 20 17.91 -23.90 -22.93
C ALA A 20 18.57 -22.69 -22.26
N LEU A 21 17.84 -21.60 -22.10
CA LEU A 21 18.24 -20.58 -21.13
C LEU A 21 18.58 -21.37 -19.85
N ALA A 22 19.83 -21.29 -19.41
CA ALA A 22 20.19 -21.80 -18.10
C ALA A 22 19.33 -21.02 -17.10
N ALA A 23 18.22 -21.63 -16.66
CA ALA A 23 17.47 -21.12 -15.54
C ALA A 23 18.47 -21.00 -14.40
N ALA A 24 18.59 -19.80 -13.82
CA ALA A 24 19.51 -19.58 -12.72
C ALA A 24 19.12 -20.54 -11.58
N SER A 25 19.90 -21.61 -11.40
CA SER A 25 19.64 -22.61 -10.38
C SER A 25 20.26 -22.15 -9.08
N TYR A 26 19.42 -21.87 -8.09
CA TYR A 26 19.86 -21.69 -6.71
C TYR A 26 19.89 -23.05 -6.00
N ASP A 27 20.78 -23.20 -5.03
CA ASP A 27 20.97 -24.46 -4.30
C ASP A 27 20.49 -24.38 -2.84
N TYR A 28 20.51 -23.17 -2.28
CA TYR A 28 20.08 -22.92 -0.91
C TYR A 28 19.65 -21.46 -0.75
N MET A 29 19.04 -21.15 0.40
CA MET A 29 18.66 -19.81 0.77
C MET A 29 19.35 -19.37 2.06
N ILE A 30 19.49 -18.08 2.26
CA ILE A 30 19.86 -17.50 3.55
C ILE A 30 18.71 -16.63 4.05
N LEU A 31 18.13 -17.03 5.19
CA LEU A 31 17.20 -16.22 5.94
C LEU A 31 17.99 -15.23 6.81
N SER A 32 17.88 -13.95 6.49
CA SER A 32 18.50 -12.85 7.24
C SER A 32 17.48 -12.27 8.21
N LEU A 33 17.76 -12.42 9.50
CA LEU A 33 16.97 -11.85 10.58
C LEU A 33 17.68 -10.61 11.13
N ILE A 34 16.95 -9.50 11.25
CA ILE A 34 17.48 -8.23 11.76
C ILE A 34 16.95 -7.96 13.17
N TRP A 35 17.82 -7.41 14.01
CA TRP A 35 17.43 -6.89 15.33
C TRP A 35 17.11 -5.39 15.26
N PRO A 36 15.84 -4.98 15.45
CA PRO A 36 15.46 -3.59 15.29
C PRO A 36 16.13 -2.64 16.29
N GLY A 37 16.47 -3.11 17.49
CA GLY A 37 17.11 -2.28 18.53
C GLY A 37 18.46 -1.71 18.13
N THR A 38 19.14 -2.31 17.15
CA THR A 38 20.37 -1.76 16.56
C THR A 38 20.10 -0.93 15.30
N SER A 39 19.18 -1.36 14.43
CA SER A 39 18.87 -0.62 13.20
C SER A 39 18.05 0.67 13.44
N CYS A 40 17.27 0.71 14.51
CA CYS A 40 16.36 1.80 14.87
C CYS A 40 16.89 2.72 15.97
N GLN A 41 18.19 2.64 16.30
CA GLN A 41 18.77 3.55 17.28
C GLN A 41 18.58 5.00 16.84
N PRO A 42 18.11 5.90 17.72
CA PRO A 42 17.91 7.29 17.37
C PRO A 42 19.24 7.95 16.98
N GLY A 43 19.18 8.79 15.94
CA GLY A 43 20.34 9.56 15.49
C GLY A 43 20.72 10.65 16.50
N TRP A 44 21.83 11.36 16.23
CA TRP A 44 22.34 12.44 17.10
C TRP A 44 21.34 13.60 17.31
N ASN A 45 20.32 13.69 16.45
CA ASN A 45 19.25 14.68 16.51
C ASN A 45 18.02 14.22 17.32
N GLY A 46 18.07 13.04 17.95
CA GLY A 46 16.97 12.47 18.73
C GLY A 46 15.72 12.13 17.89
N LYS A 47 15.81 12.16 16.56
CA LYS A 47 14.72 11.75 15.68
C LYS A 47 14.71 10.22 15.57
N PRO A 48 13.53 9.59 15.59
CA PRO A 48 13.42 8.16 15.33
C PRO A 48 13.96 7.86 13.92
N THR A 49 14.80 6.84 13.82
CA THR A 49 15.43 6.40 12.56
C THR A 49 14.59 5.36 11.84
N CYS A 50 13.64 4.74 12.55
CA CYS A 50 12.65 3.84 12.00
C CYS A 50 11.27 4.49 12.01
N CYS A 51 10.49 4.20 10.97
CA CYS A 51 9.13 4.66 10.81
C CYS A 51 8.20 3.47 10.60
N VAL A 52 7.02 3.52 11.23
CA VAL A 52 5.95 2.53 11.04
C VAL A 52 4.69 3.23 10.56
N ASP A 53 3.93 2.55 9.70
CA ASP A 53 2.66 3.07 9.21
C ASP A 53 1.65 3.12 10.37
N PRO A 54 1.02 4.27 10.67
CA PRO A 54 0.12 4.40 11.81
C PRO A 54 -1.19 3.60 11.69
N TYR A 55 -1.47 2.99 10.53
CA TYR A 55 -2.66 2.15 10.30
C TYR A 55 -2.39 0.66 10.41
N ILE A 56 -1.14 0.28 10.70
CA ILE A 56 -0.70 -1.08 10.93
C ILE A 56 -0.21 -1.16 12.38
N ASP A 57 -0.45 -2.31 13.02
CA ASP A 57 0.02 -2.52 14.38
C ASP A 57 1.56 -2.48 14.44
N ASN A 58 2.10 -2.15 15.61
CA ASN A 58 3.55 -2.11 15.78
C ASN A 58 4.13 -3.51 15.51
N PRO A 59 5.34 -3.61 14.95
CA PRO A 59 6.00 -4.88 14.80
C PRO A 59 6.34 -5.47 16.17
N GLU A 60 6.49 -6.78 16.19
CA GLU A 60 6.81 -7.50 17.42
C GLU A 60 8.22 -7.17 17.92
N MET A 61 8.40 -7.19 19.24
CA MET A 61 9.69 -6.86 19.89
C MET A 61 10.65 -8.06 19.83
N ASP A 62 11.06 -8.42 18.62
CA ASP A 62 11.85 -9.62 18.36
C ASP A 62 12.73 -9.44 17.12
N PHE A 63 13.54 -10.44 16.77
CA PHE A 63 14.22 -10.53 15.49
C PHE A 63 13.19 -10.62 14.36
N LEU A 64 13.29 -9.71 13.41
CA LEU A 64 12.39 -9.59 12.28
C LEU A 64 13.03 -10.14 11.02
N VAL A 65 12.23 -10.61 10.07
CA VAL A 65 12.72 -10.98 8.74
C VAL A 65 13.16 -9.72 8.00
N GLU A 66 14.41 -9.71 7.57
CA GLU A 66 14.92 -8.69 6.66
C GLU A 66 14.74 -9.15 5.21
N ALA A 67 15.23 -10.35 4.91
CA ALA A 67 15.20 -10.97 3.58
C ALA A 67 15.35 -12.50 3.67
N MET A 68 14.93 -13.21 2.62
CA MET A 68 15.29 -14.61 2.38
C MET A 68 15.93 -14.72 0.98
N GLU A 69 17.25 -14.77 0.95
CA GLU A 69 18.04 -14.57 -0.27
C GLU A 69 18.46 -15.91 -0.88
N THR A 70 18.43 -16.03 -2.20
CA THR A 70 18.82 -17.25 -2.93
C THR A 70 20.30 -17.26 -3.29
N TYR A 71 20.95 -18.42 -3.17
CA TYR A 71 22.40 -18.58 -3.36
C TYR A 71 22.76 -19.83 -4.16
N ASP A 72 23.86 -19.72 -4.91
CA ASP A 72 24.55 -20.84 -5.56
C ASP A 72 25.58 -21.43 -4.58
N SER A 73 25.56 -22.76 -4.41
CA SER A 73 26.42 -23.45 -3.45
C SER A 73 27.85 -23.66 -3.95
N ALA A 74 28.07 -23.64 -5.27
CA ALA A 74 29.38 -23.81 -5.88
C ALA A 74 30.19 -22.50 -5.85
N THR A 75 29.54 -21.36 -6.06
CA THR A 75 30.20 -20.04 -6.10
C THR A 75 30.03 -19.25 -4.79
N GLY A 76 28.98 -19.52 -4.02
CA GLY A 76 28.59 -18.71 -2.87
C GLY A 76 27.96 -17.36 -3.24
N GLU A 77 27.70 -17.14 -4.53
CA GLU A 77 27.13 -15.89 -5.04
C GLU A 77 25.61 -15.85 -4.92
N VAL A 78 25.08 -14.63 -4.81
CA VAL A 78 23.65 -14.38 -4.78
C VAL A 78 23.04 -14.68 -6.14
N VAL A 79 22.01 -15.50 -6.18
CA VAL A 79 21.15 -15.69 -7.36
C VAL A 79 19.98 -14.73 -7.21
N ALA A 80 19.78 -13.80 -8.14
CA ALA A 80 18.74 -12.78 -8.03
C ALA A 80 18.20 -12.33 -9.39
N LYS A 81 17.00 -11.71 -9.36
CA LYS A 81 16.31 -11.12 -10.51
C LYS A 81 16.15 -12.10 -11.68
N CYS A 82 15.67 -13.31 -11.38
CA CYS A 82 15.57 -14.39 -12.35
C CYS A 82 14.46 -14.20 -13.39
N GLU A 83 13.45 -13.37 -13.08
CA GLU A 83 12.37 -12.99 -14.00
C GLU A 83 12.41 -11.47 -14.24
N PRO A 84 12.72 -11.01 -15.48
CA PRO A 84 12.76 -9.57 -15.80
C PRO A 84 11.40 -8.89 -15.67
N ASN A 85 10.30 -9.60 -15.93
CA ASN A 85 8.94 -9.08 -15.81
C ASN A 85 8.25 -9.61 -14.55
N CYS A 86 8.90 -9.42 -13.40
CA CYS A 86 8.37 -9.93 -12.15
C CYS A 86 6.98 -9.35 -11.82
N ARG A 87 6.04 -10.26 -11.56
CA ARG A 87 4.72 -9.95 -11.00
C ARG A 87 4.70 -10.34 -9.53
N PHE A 88 4.23 -9.43 -8.70
CA PHE A 88 3.96 -9.65 -7.28
C PHE A 88 2.47 -9.45 -7.01
N LEU A 89 1.84 -10.35 -6.26
CA LEU A 89 0.43 -10.26 -5.87
C LEU A 89 0.29 -10.28 -4.35
N ILE A 90 -0.39 -9.28 -3.78
CA ILE A 90 -0.60 -9.25 -2.32
C ILE A 90 -1.79 -10.12 -1.90
N ASN A 91 -2.82 -10.22 -2.75
CA ASN A 91 -4.07 -10.92 -2.42
C ASN A 91 -3.85 -12.39 -2.00
N PRO A 92 -2.98 -13.19 -2.64
CA PRO A 92 -2.69 -14.56 -2.18
C PRO A 92 -2.07 -14.64 -0.78
N LEU A 93 -1.48 -13.57 -0.28
CA LEU A 93 -0.84 -13.50 1.04
C LEU A 93 -1.83 -13.14 2.16
N ALA A 94 -3.14 -13.13 1.88
CA ALA A 94 -4.13 -12.61 2.82
C ALA A 94 -4.05 -13.24 4.21
N ASP A 95 -3.88 -14.56 4.27
CA ASP A 95 -3.77 -15.33 5.51
C ASP A 95 -2.43 -15.14 6.23
N LEU A 96 -1.43 -14.52 5.59
CA LEU A 96 -0.10 -14.24 6.15
C LEU A 96 0.06 -12.77 6.55
N MET A 97 -0.94 -11.90 6.33
CA MET A 97 -0.77 -10.45 6.47
C MET A 97 -0.44 -10.01 7.89
N ASP A 98 -1.08 -10.59 8.90
CA ASP A 98 -0.79 -10.27 10.31
C ASP A 98 0.67 -10.60 10.64
N ASP A 99 1.14 -11.78 10.24
CA ASP A 99 2.53 -12.21 10.45
C ASP A 99 3.53 -11.38 9.64
N LEU A 100 3.19 -10.98 8.41
CA LEU A 100 4.03 -10.11 7.58
C LEU A 100 4.17 -8.71 8.20
N TYR A 101 3.10 -8.15 8.74
CA TYR A 101 3.15 -6.86 9.45
C TYR A 101 3.91 -6.96 10.77
N ALA A 102 3.72 -8.04 11.52
CA ALA A 102 4.38 -8.26 12.80
C ALA A 102 5.88 -8.56 12.65
N TYR A 103 6.25 -9.38 11.67
CA TYR A 103 7.57 -10.03 11.62
C TYR A 103 8.37 -9.74 10.34
N TRP A 104 7.78 -9.16 9.30
CA TRP A 104 8.51 -8.69 8.12
C TRP A 104 8.13 -7.25 7.72
N PRO A 105 8.04 -6.29 8.66
CA PRO A 105 7.60 -4.93 8.37
C PRO A 105 8.60 -4.15 7.53
N SER A 106 8.15 -3.03 6.96
CA SER A 106 9.04 -1.94 6.57
C SER A 106 9.27 -1.02 7.76
N LEU A 107 10.54 -0.79 8.10
CA LEU A 107 10.95 0.17 9.15
C LEU A 107 11.56 1.45 8.55
N SER A 108 11.58 1.58 7.22
CA SER A 108 12.17 2.72 6.53
C SER A 108 11.32 4.00 6.68
N CYS A 109 11.99 5.15 6.66
CA CYS A 109 11.35 6.47 6.66
C CYS A 109 11.36 7.08 5.25
N PRO A 110 10.27 7.75 4.79
CA PRO A 110 8.98 7.92 5.48
C PRO A 110 8.24 6.59 5.66
N ALA A 111 7.30 6.53 6.63
CA ALA A 111 6.56 5.32 6.96
C ALA A 111 5.93 4.66 5.72
N GLN A 112 6.06 3.33 5.63
CA GLN A 112 5.53 2.53 4.51
C GLN A 112 4.78 1.31 5.03
N ASN A 113 3.86 0.81 4.22
CA ASN A 113 2.99 -0.32 4.52
C ASN A 113 3.62 -1.71 4.26
N GLY A 114 4.94 -1.81 4.04
CA GLY A 114 5.62 -3.07 3.77
C GLY A 114 5.46 -3.62 2.33
N LEU A 115 4.46 -3.21 1.56
CA LEU A 115 4.18 -3.77 0.22
C LEU A 115 5.41 -3.76 -0.69
N GLN A 116 6.07 -2.60 -0.80
CA GLN A 116 7.24 -2.46 -1.66
C GLN A 116 8.43 -3.31 -1.20
N LYS A 117 8.57 -3.53 0.12
CA LYS A 117 9.59 -4.39 0.70
C LYS A 117 9.34 -5.85 0.30
N TRP A 118 8.11 -6.34 0.41
CA TRP A 118 7.75 -7.71 0.03
C TRP A 118 7.84 -7.91 -1.48
N LYS A 119 7.34 -6.96 -2.28
CA LYS A 119 7.51 -6.96 -3.74
C LYS A 119 8.98 -7.04 -4.13
N THR A 120 9.85 -6.26 -3.48
CA THR A 120 11.30 -6.30 -3.73
C THR A 120 11.90 -7.66 -3.35
N ALA A 121 11.52 -8.21 -2.20
CA ALA A 121 12.00 -9.53 -1.75
C ALA A 121 11.58 -10.65 -2.71
N TRP A 122 10.33 -10.65 -3.17
CA TRP A 122 9.83 -11.62 -4.15
C TRP A 122 10.51 -11.45 -5.50
N CYS A 123 10.53 -10.23 -6.05
CA CYS A 123 11.06 -10.00 -7.39
C CYS A 123 12.58 -10.08 -7.51
N THR A 124 13.29 -9.94 -6.39
CA THR A 124 14.74 -10.08 -6.37
C THR A 124 15.14 -11.52 -6.08
N TYR A 125 14.48 -12.22 -5.17
CA TYR A 125 14.92 -13.53 -4.69
C TYR A 125 13.84 -14.62 -4.81
N GLY A 126 12.61 -14.33 -4.37
CA GLY A 126 11.54 -15.33 -4.32
C GLY A 126 11.18 -15.93 -5.69
N ASN A 127 11.18 -15.12 -6.75
CA ASN A 127 10.89 -15.56 -8.12
C ASN A 127 12.01 -16.40 -8.76
N CYS A 128 13.19 -16.48 -8.13
CA CYS A 128 14.24 -17.43 -8.48
C CYS A 128 13.94 -18.83 -7.92
N THR A 129 13.01 -18.94 -6.97
CA THR A 129 12.70 -20.20 -6.30
C THR A 129 11.65 -21.02 -7.05
N SER A 130 11.58 -22.31 -6.73
CA SER A 130 10.46 -23.17 -7.15
C SER A 130 9.20 -23.00 -6.28
N LEU A 131 9.22 -22.06 -5.33
CA LEU A 131 8.13 -21.83 -4.38
C LEU A 131 7.10 -20.87 -4.98
N SER A 132 5.83 -21.04 -4.60
CA SER A 132 4.84 -19.98 -4.78
C SER A 132 5.10 -18.83 -3.82
N GLU A 133 4.57 -17.63 -4.12
CA GLU A 133 4.64 -16.45 -3.24
C GLU A 133 4.25 -16.79 -1.79
N VAL A 134 3.08 -17.42 -1.62
CA VAL A 134 2.57 -17.85 -0.30
C VAL A 134 3.55 -18.76 0.42
N ASN A 135 4.16 -19.72 -0.29
CA ASN A 135 5.15 -20.61 0.30
C ASN A 135 6.45 -19.88 0.62
N TYR A 136 6.95 -19.00 -0.25
CA TYR A 136 8.17 -18.25 0.00
C TYR A 136 8.06 -17.40 1.28
N PHE A 137 7.01 -16.58 1.40
CA PHE A 137 6.79 -15.76 2.60
C PHE A 137 6.44 -16.61 3.83
N GLY A 138 5.53 -17.58 3.68
CA GLY A 138 5.12 -18.46 4.77
C GLY A 138 6.27 -19.29 5.34
N ARG A 139 7.18 -19.79 4.49
CA ARG A 139 8.38 -20.53 4.93
C ARG A 139 9.36 -19.64 5.66
N ALA A 140 9.62 -18.43 5.18
CA ALA A 140 10.48 -17.48 5.87
C ALA A 140 9.97 -17.17 7.29
N LEU A 141 8.66 -16.91 7.43
CA LEU A 141 8.01 -16.65 8.71
C LEU A 141 8.06 -17.87 9.64
N GLN A 142 7.77 -19.06 9.13
CA GLN A 142 7.85 -20.32 9.89
C GLN A 142 9.28 -20.61 10.38
N LEU A 143 10.28 -20.40 9.53
CA LEU A 143 11.68 -20.62 9.89
C LEU A 143 12.16 -19.59 10.92
N ARG A 144 11.75 -18.34 10.78
CA ARG A 144 12.02 -17.29 11.78
C ARG A 144 11.44 -17.66 13.14
N ALA A 145 10.18 -18.10 13.19
CA ALA A 145 9.54 -18.57 14.42
C ALA A 145 10.22 -19.83 14.99
N ARG A 146 10.70 -20.74 14.13
CA ARG A 146 11.44 -21.94 14.56
C ARG A 146 12.83 -21.63 15.10
N ALA A 147 13.52 -20.65 14.50
CA ALA A 147 14.85 -20.22 14.92
C ALA A 147 14.81 -19.57 16.31
N ASP A 148 13.75 -18.79 16.59
CA ASP A 148 13.44 -18.23 17.91
C ASP A 148 14.68 -17.61 18.58
N VAL A 149 15.35 -16.73 17.82
CA VAL A 149 16.69 -16.22 18.14
C VAL A 149 16.71 -15.54 19.50
N LEU A 150 15.72 -14.68 19.78
CA LEU A 150 15.66 -13.93 21.03
C LEU A 150 15.53 -14.87 22.24
N HIS A 151 14.69 -15.90 22.15
CA HIS A 151 14.55 -16.89 23.22
C HIS A 151 15.82 -17.75 23.37
N ALA A 152 16.44 -18.15 22.26
CA ALA A 152 17.70 -18.91 22.27
C ALA A 152 18.80 -18.16 23.03
N LEU A 153 19.00 -16.87 22.71
CA LEU A 153 19.91 -15.98 23.44
C LEU A 153 19.52 -15.84 24.92
N GLY A 154 18.23 -15.61 25.20
CA GLY A 154 17.71 -15.47 26.55
C GLY A 154 17.95 -16.70 27.44
N SER A 155 17.95 -17.91 26.87
CA SER A 155 18.24 -19.16 27.60
C SER A 155 19.65 -19.21 28.21
N LYS A 156 20.57 -18.37 27.70
CA LYS A 156 21.93 -18.17 28.20
C LYS A 156 22.12 -16.83 28.92
N ALA A 157 21.02 -16.19 29.33
CA ALA A 157 20.99 -14.86 29.94
C ALA A 157 21.61 -13.75 29.05
N ILE A 158 21.62 -13.96 27.73
CA ILE A 158 21.95 -12.95 26.73
C ILE A 158 20.66 -12.23 26.38
N ILE A 159 20.46 -11.07 27.01
CA ILE A 159 19.24 -10.27 26.89
C ILE A 159 19.59 -8.85 26.45
N PRO A 160 18.65 -8.13 25.81
CA PRO A 160 18.92 -6.77 25.42
C PRO A 160 19.25 -5.88 26.63
N SER A 161 20.31 -5.07 26.52
CA SER A 161 20.82 -4.20 27.59
C SER A 161 21.59 -3.02 27.00
N GLU A 162 21.47 -1.85 27.64
CA GLU A 162 22.25 -0.66 27.25
C GLU A 162 23.70 -0.70 27.76
N THR A 163 23.98 -1.52 28.78
CA THR A 163 25.26 -1.50 29.51
C THR A 163 26.04 -2.80 29.41
N LYS A 164 25.37 -3.93 29.16
CA LYS A 164 26.05 -5.22 29.03
C LYS A 164 26.59 -5.43 27.64
N SER A 165 27.76 -6.07 27.59
CA SER A 165 28.30 -6.70 26.41
C SER A 165 28.43 -8.20 26.64
N TYR A 166 28.47 -8.96 25.55
CA TYR A 166 28.57 -10.41 25.53
C TYR A 166 29.71 -10.82 24.60
N SER A 167 30.37 -11.95 24.90
CA SER A 167 31.35 -12.46 23.97
C SER A 167 30.67 -13.00 22.71
N LEU A 168 31.31 -12.87 21.55
CA LEU A 168 30.79 -13.45 20.30
C LEU A 168 30.58 -14.96 20.43
N GLU A 169 31.50 -15.65 21.12
CA GLU A 169 31.44 -17.08 21.38
C GLU A 169 30.19 -17.47 22.18
N ASP A 170 29.88 -16.73 23.26
CA ASP A 170 28.66 -16.98 24.05
C ASP A 170 27.37 -16.80 23.22
N ILE A 171 27.37 -15.80 22.32
CA ILE A 171 26.23 -15.55 21.42
C ILE A 171 26.08 -16.72 20.44
N GLU A 172 27.15 -17.14 19.79
CA GLU A 172 27.13 -18.25 18.82
C GLU A 172 26.72 -19.56 19.50
N ASP A 173 27.26 -19.86 20.68
CA ASP A 173 26.93 -21.05 21.48
C ASP A 173 25.46 -21.08 21.93
N ALA A 174 24.87 -19.93 22.20
CA ALA A 174 23.45 -19.83 22.56
C ALA A 174 22.52 -20.20 21.39
N LEU A 175 22.97 -20.06 20.14
CA LEU A 175 22.17 -20.37 18.95
C LEU A 175 22.26 -21.86 18.54
N VAL A 176 23.35 -22.55 18.88
CA VAL A 176 23.59 -23.95 18.50
C VAL A 176 22.43 -24.89 18.84
N PRO A 177 21.79 -24.85 20.03
CA PRO A 177 20.72 -25.79 20.37
C PRO A 177 19.48 -25.71 19.47
N LYS A 178 19.21 -24.54 18.89
CA LYS A 178 18.00 -24.28 18.07
C LYS A 178 18.29 -24.28 16.58
N ILE A 179 19.44 -23.73 16.18
CA ILE A 179 19.79 -23.43 14.78
C ILE A 179 20.97 -24.29 14.30
N GLY A 180 21.76 -24.84 15.22
CA GLY A 180 23.03 -25.52 14.91
C GLY A 180 24.15 -24.54 14.56
N PHE A 181 25.26 -25.05 14.01
CA PHE A 181 26.40 -24.25 13.52
C PHE A 181 26.11 -23.48 12.22
N SER A 182 24.83 -23.33 11.86
CA SER A 182 24.35 -22.75 10.60
C SER A 182 24.06 -21.25 10.71
N ALA A 183 24.19 -20.68 11.90
CA ALA A 183 23.94 -19.27 12.17
C ALA A 183 25.22 -18.45 12.02
N VAL A 184 25.13 -17.31 11.34
CA VAL A 184 26.21 -16.32 11.25
C VAL A 184 25.73 -15.03 11.89
N VAL A 185 26.42 -14.60 12.93
CA VAL A 185 26.13 -13.37 13.66
C VAL A 185 26.81 -12.20 12.95
N GLU A 186 26.06 -11.15 12.62
CA GLU A 186 26.60 -9.91 12.05
C GLU A 186 26.35 -8.72 12.98
N CYS A 187 27.33 -7.82 13.00
CA CYS A 187 27.33 -6.60 13.79
C CYS A 187 27.39 -5.35 12.92
N THR A 188 26.71 -4.30 13.38
CA THR A 188 26.93 -2.93 12.94
C THR A 188 28.06 -2.32 13.76
N LYS A 189 29.05 -1.73 13.09
CA LYS A 189 30.17 -1.06 13.76
C LYS A 189 29.81 0.40 14.04
N LYS A 190 29.92 0.83 15.29
CA LYS A 190 29.80 2.24 15.69
C LYS A 190 31.19 2.75 16.03
N ILE A 191 31.71 3.63 15.17
CA ILE A 191 33.05 4.19 15.33
C ILE A 191 32.94 5.41 16.26
N GLY A 192 33.44 5.26 17.49
CA GLY A 192 33.62 6.35 18.44
C GLY A 192 35.00 7.00 18.29
N VAL A 193 35.23 8.06 19.07
CA VAL A 193 36.51 8.80 19.07
C VAL A 193 37.66 7.95 19.64
N LEU A 194 37.37 7.08 20.61
CA LEU A 194 38.37 6.29 21.35
C LEU A 194 38.22 4.78 21.18
N SER A 195 37.08 4.29 20.67
CA SER A 195 36.79 2.86 20.53
C SER A 195 35.82 2.59 19.39
N THR A 196 35.86 1.35 18.87
CA THR A 196 34.85 0.83 17.95
C THR A 196 33.94 -0.11 18.73
N GLU A 197 32.64 0.15 18.71
CA GLU A 197 31.64 -0.73 19.31
C GLU A 197 31.03 -1.64 18.24
N TYR A 198 30.81 -2.90 18.60
CA TYR A 198 30.11 -3.87 17.75
C TYR A 198 28.71 -4.10 18.31
N LEU A 199 27.70 -3.78 17.51
CA LEU A 199 26.28 -3.88 17.90
C LEU A 199 25.64 -5.05 17.15
N LEU A 200 25.07 -6.02 17.86
CA LEU A 200 24.37 -7.15 17.27
C LEU A 200 23.24 -6.67 16.35
N SER A 201 23.38 -6.90 15.04
CA SER A 201 22.46 -6.36 14.05
C SER A 201 21.69 -7.44 13.29
N ARG A 202 22.34 -8.55 12.92
CA ARG A 202 21.68 -9.63 12.18
C ARG A 202 22.11 -11.01 12.64
N VAL A 203 21.23 -11.97 12.42
CA VAL A 203 21.52 -13.41 12.44
C VAL A 203 21.10 -13.98 11.10
N ARG A 204 22.07 -14.56 10.38
CA ARG A 204 21.85 -15.16 9.06
C ARG A 204 21.84 -16.68 9.18
N ILE A 205 20.84 -17.33 8.62
CA ILE A 205 20.60 -18.76 8.77
C ILE A 205 20.50 -19.40 7.39
N CYS A 206 21.29 -20.44 7.13
CA CYS A 206 21.19 -21.20 5.89
C CYS A 206 19.99 -22.16 5.90
N VAL A 207 19.29 -22.22 4.78
CA VAL A 207 18.00 -22.89 4.61
C VAL A 207 18.04 -23.75 3.34
N SER A 208 17.43 -24.93 3.38
CA SER A 208 17.27 -25.79 2.22
C SER A 208 16.56 -25.08 1.05
N ALA A 209 16.84 -25.49 -0.19
CA ALA A 209 16.24 -24.89 -1.38
C ALA A 209 14.69 -24.87 -1.38
N ASP A 210 14.06 -25.82 -0.68
CA ASP A 210 12.60 -25.91 -0.53
C ASP A 210 12.02 -25.07 0.62
N GLY A 211 12.88 -24.36 1.36
CA GLY A 211 12.48 -23.47 2.45
C GLY A 211 11.98 -24.18 3.71
N LYS A 212 12.14 -25.50 3.86
CA LYS A 212 11.54 -26.24 4.98
C LYS A 212 12.46 -26.46 6.17
N SER A 213 13.77 -26.47 5.95
CA SER A 213 14.74 -26.88 6.96
C SER A 213 15.92 -25.94 7.04
N ILE A 214 16.40 -25.74 8.26
CA ILE A 214 17.69 -25.10 8.53
C ILE A 214 18.77 -26.14 8.21
N ILE A 215 19.77 -25.75 7.43
CA ILE A 215 20.88 -26.60 6.99
C ILE A 215 22.22 -25.94 7.31
N GLY A 216 23.29 -26.74 7.38
CA GLY A 216 24.64 -26.18 7.43
C GLY A 216 24.93 -25.33 6.20
N CYS A 217 25.60 -24.19 6.38
CA CYS A 217 25.92 -23.31 5.27
C CYS A 217 26.94 -23.96 4.31
N PRO A 218 26.61 -24.17 3.02
CA PRO A 218 27.54 -24.75 2.06
C PRO A 218 28.79 -23.89 1.86
N PHE A 219 28.62 -22.58 1.90
CA PHE A 219 29.71 -21.61 1.83
C PHE A 219 29.94 -20.98 3.21
N ALA A 220 31.14 -21.16 3.76
CA ALA A 220 31.50 -20.65 5.08
C ALA A 220 31.54 -19.11 5.09
N ARG A 221 30.77 -18.49 5.99
CA ARG A 221 30.81 -17.06 6.26
C ARG A 221 31.25 -16.83 7.69
N LYS A 222 32.12 -15.84 7.89
CA LYS A 222 32.60 -15.47 9.21
C LYS A 222 31.81 -14.28 9.72
N SER A 223 31.60 -14.23 11.03
CA SER A 223 31.11 -13.03 11.69
C SER A 223 32.04 -11.84 11.39
N ASN A 224 31.44 -10.67 11.23
CA ASN A 224 32.16 -9.39 11.16
C ASN A 224 32.25 -8.69 12.53
N CYS A 225 31.75 -9.33 13.59
CA CYS A 225 31.75 -8.83 14.96
C CYS A 225 33.15 -8.88 15.57
N GLY A 226 33.38 -8.04 16.58
CA GLY A 226 34.52 -8.14 17.47
C GLY A 226 34.29 -9.19 18.57
N SER A 227 35.26 -9.36 19.45
CA SER A 227 35.14 -10.27 20.60
C SER A 227 34.09 -9.84 21.61
N ASP A 228 33.82 -8.53 21.72
CA ASP A 228 32.84 -7.94 22.63
C ASP A 228 31.69 -7.33 21.83
N VAL A 229 30.47 -7.81 22.04
CA VAL A 229 29.27 -7.47 21.27
C VAL A 229 28.19 -6.93 22.18
N LYS A 230 27.65 -5.75 21.85
CA LYS A 230 26.51 -5.14 22.54
C LYS A 230 25.20 -5.56 21.90
N PHE A 231 24.24 -5.92 22.74
CA PHE A 231 22.88 -6.26 22.33
C PHE A 231 21.90 -5.22 22.88
N TYR A 232 21.62 -4.16 22.11
CA TYR A 232 20.79 -3.04 22.58
C TYR A 232 19.31 -3.38 22.67
N PRO A 233 18.53 -2.81 23.62
CA PRO A 233 17.09 -2.99 23.68
C PRO A 233 16.38 -2.41 22.44
N PHE A 234 15.30 -3.07 22.06
CA PHE A 234 14.33 -2.54 21.10
C PHE A 234 13.05 -2.18 21.87
N THR A 235 12.62 -0.94 21.74
CA THR A 235 11.48 -0.38 22.47
C THR A 235 10.59 0.43 21.53
N GLU A 236 9.30 0.54 21.86
CA GLU A 236 8.32 1.19 20.98
C GLU A 236 8.62 2.68 20.72
N ASP A 237 9.29 3.37 21.63
CA ASP A 237 9.67 4.79 21.48
C ASP A 237 10.72 5.01 20.37
N MET A 238 11.42 3.96 19.95
CA MET A 238 12.29 4.00 18.78
C MET A 238 11.52 4.06 17.46
N LEU A 239 10.22 3.75 17.46
CA LEU A 239 9.36 3.76 16.29
C LEU A 239 8.74 5.16 16.09
N GLY A 240 9.19 5.85 15.06
CA GLY A 240 8.65 7.12 14.65
C GLY A 240 7.25 6.97 14.08
N ARG A 241 6.23 7.24 14.89
CA ARG A 241 4.91 7.56 14.35
C ARG A 241 4.95 8.97 13.75
N PRO A 242 4.46 9.18 12.52
CA PRO A 242 4.14 10.52 12.07
C PRO A 242 3.23 11.14 13.13
N ARG A 243 3.69 12.19 13.80
CA ARG A 243 2.77 13.03 14.56
C ARG A 243 1.80 13.57 13.52
N HIS A 244 0.57 13.08 13.51
CA HIS A 244 -0.51 13.92 13.01
C HIS A 244 -0.36 15.27 13.71
N PRO A 245 -0.48 16.41 13.01
CA PRO A 245 -0.71 17.64 13.73
C PRO A 245 -1.91 17.35 14.63
N ALA A 246 -1.66 17.31 15.94
CA ALA A 246 -2.73 17.28 16.90
C ALA A 246 -3.63 18.43 16.50
N ALA A 247 -4.92 18.16 16.32
CA ALA A 247 -5.89 19.24 16.39
C ALA A 247 -5.52 20.02 17.64
N ASP A 248 -5.15 21.29 17.47
CA ASP A 248 -4.69 22.13 18.56
C ASP A 248 -5.64 21.88 19.74
N HIS A 249 -5.09 21.28 20.80
CA HIS A 249 -5.79 21.28 22.06
C HIS A 249 -5.86 22.75 22.44
N ILE A 250 -6.98 23.39 22.11
CA ILE A 250 -7.42 24.60 22.77
C ILE A 250 -7.39 24.25 24.25
N LYS A 251 -6.36 24.75 24.94
CA LYS A 251 -6.28 24.76 26.39
C LYS A 251 -7.51 25.53 26.86
N LEU A 252 -8.56 24.81 27.24
CA LEU A 252 -9.59 25.35 28.10
C LEU A 252 -8.92 25.76 29.43
N PRO A 253 -9.09 27.01 29.89
CA PRO A 253 -8.52 27.45 31.15
C PRO A 253 -9.03 26.61 32.31
N SER A 254 -8.12 26.17 33.16
CA SER A 254 -8.43 25.60 34.47
C SER A 254 -8.88 26.74 35.38
N ASP A 255 -10.18 26.90 35.57
CA ASP A 255 -10.71 27.70 36.66
C ASP A 255 -11.02 26.81 37.86
N LYS A 256 -10.07 26.83 38.80
CA LYS A 256 -10.34 26.61 40.21
C LYS A 256 -11.05 27.86 40.72
N THR A 257 -12.33 27.78 41.07
CA THR A 257 -12.84 28.36 42.33
C THR A 257 -14.31 28.03 42.58
N MET A 258 -14.62 27.97 43.88
CA MET A 258 -15.93 27.93 44.53
C MET A 258 -16.63 26.57 44.65
N ALA A 259 -16.07 25.75 45.53
CA ALA A 259 -16.89 24.99 46.46
C ALA A 259 -17.40 25.92 47.57
N GLN A 260 -18.71 26.08 47.69
CA GLN A 260 -19.41 26.32 48.95
C GLN A 260 -20.92 26.23 48.72
N MET A 261 -21.57 25.16 49.17
CA MET A 261 -22.94 25.25 49.67
C MET A 261 -23.24 24.13 50.67
N ALA A 262 -23.28 24.56 51.92
CA ALA A 262 -24.09 24.13 53.06
C ALA A 262 -24.59 22.67 53.14
N VAL A 263 -24.09 21.99 54.18
CA VAL A 263 -24.76 20.89 54.87
C VAL A 263 -26.00 21.47 55.58
N LEU A 264 -27.20 20.97 55.27
CA LEU A 264 -28.37 21.14 56.14
C LEU A 264 -29.06 19.81 56.40
N LYS A 265 -29.29 19.58 57.68
CA LYS A 265 -29.71 18.34 58.33
C LYS A 265 -31.14 17.92 57.96
N ALA A 266 -31.33 16.62 57.84
CA ALA A 266 -32.62 15.96 57.72
C ALA A 266 -33.42 16.02 59.05
N LEU A 267 -34.75 16.17 58.94
CA LEU A 267 -35.77 15.62 59.85
C LEU A 267 -37.11 15.45 59.07
N PRO A 268 -38.06 14.61 59.53
CA PRO A 268 -38.82 13.71 58.65
C PRO A 268 -40.31 14.07 58.47
N GLY A 269 -40.88 13.54 57.38
CA GLY A 269 -42.31 13.29 57.24
C GLY A 269 -43.10 14.34 56.47
N ILE A 270 -43.63 13.96 55.30
CA ILE A 270 -45.07 13.96 54.94
C ILE A 270 -45.22 13.63 53.44
N CYS A 271 -45.90 12.51 53.23
CA CYS A 271 -46.79 12.09 52.14
C CYS A 271 -46.70 12.75 50.74
N LEU A 272 -46.43 11.88 49.76
CA LEU A 272 -47.34 11.55 48.64
C LEU A 272 -48.16 12.71 48.07
N LEU A 273 -47.65 13.35 47.01
CA LEU A 273 -48.39 13.81 45.82
C LEU A 273 -47.44 14.62 44.94
N GLY A 274 -46.92 14.02 43.87
CA GLY A 274 -46.03 14.71 42.93
C GLY A 274 -45.18 13.82 42.02
N LEU A 275 -45.39 12.51 42.01
CA LEU A 275 -44.65 11.57 41.17
C LEU A 275 -45.40 11.30 39.85
N LEU A 276 -45.72 12.34 39.07
CA LEU A 276 -46.38 12.19 37.77
C LEU A 276 -45.96 13.21 36.68
N LEU A 277 -44.84 13.93 36.83
CA LEU A 277 -44.36 14.87 35.78
C LEU A 277 -42.83 14.88 35.55
N TYR A 278 -42.12 13.77 35.80
CA TYR A 278 -40.68 13.63 35.50
C TYR A 278 -40.34 12.42 34.63
N LEU A 279 -41.21 12.10 33.66
CA LEU A 279 -40.97 11.10 32.61
C LEU A 279 -41.11 11.75 31.22
N SER A 280 -40.26 12.72 30.89
CA SER A 280 -40.05 13.14 29.50
C SER A 280 -38.77 13.97 29.33
N SER A 281 -37.63 13.33 29.51
CA SER A 281 -36.39 13.79 28.87
C SER A 281 -35.40 12.63 28.78
N SER A 282 -35.78 11.62 28.00
CA SER A 282 -34.74 10.82 27.35
C SER A 282 -33.90 11.80 26.51
N PRO A 283 -32.56 11.86 26.68
CA PRO A 283 -31.75 12.47 25.65
C PRO A 283 -32.01 11.60 24.41
N ALA A 284 -32.67 12.17 23.42
CA ALA A 284 -32.74 11.55 22.11
C ALA A 284 -31.29 11.28 21.72
N ALA A 285 -30.90 10.01 21.69
CA ALA A 285 -29.75 9.61 20.91
C ALA A 285 -30.05 10.15 19.52
N MET A 286 -29.35 11.20 19.12
CA MET A 286 -29.38 11.71 17.75
C MET A 286 -29.05 10.52 16.87
N ALA A 287 -30.07 9.88 16.31
CA ALA A 287 -29.88 8.88 15.28
C ALA A 287 -29.19 9.64 14.15
N ALA A 288 -27.91 9.37 13.95
CA ALA A 288 -27.17 9.94 12.83
C ALA A 288 -28.01 9.70 11.56
N SER A 289 -28.36 10.78 10.84
CA SER A 289 -29.17 10.65 9.63
C SER A 289 -28.39 9.75 8.67
N LYS A 290 -28.97 8.61 8.31
CA LYS A 290 -28.37 7.71 7.32
C LYS A 290 -28.61 8.32 5.94
N SER A 291 -27.58 8.31 5.10
CA SER A 291 -27.69 8.78 3.71
C SER A 291 -28.74 8.03 2.90
N ASP A 292 -29.33 8.74 1.94
CA ASP A 292 -30.36 8.22 1.03
C ASP A 292 -29.76 7.67 -0.26
N TYR A 293 -28.66 8.26 -0.71
CA TYR A 293 -27.90 7.87 -1.88
C TYR A 293 -26.42 8.21 -1.70
N LEU A 294 -25.58 7.69 -2.61
CA LEU A 294 -24.15 7.98 -2.63
C LEU A 294 -23.78 8.63 -3.95
N ILE A 295 -22.63 9.31 -3.99
CA ILE A 295 -22.00 9.81 -5.20
C ILE A 295 -20.62 9.18 -5.31
N LEU A 296 -20.40 8.39 -6.37
CA LEU A 296 -19.07 7.94 -6.74
C LEU A 296 -18.35 9.10 -7.43
N THR A 297 -17.30 9.61 -6.81
CA THR A 297 -16.41 10.63 -7.40
C THR A 297 -15.20 9.94 -8.00
N LEU A 298 -15.09 9.98 -9.32
CA LEU A 298 -13.94 9.52 -10.08
C LEU A 298 -13.08 10.71 -10.51
N MET A 299 -11.77 10.57 -10.50
CA MET A 299 -10.79 11.60 -10.83
C MET A 299 -9.87 11.15 -11.97
N TRP A 300 -9.61 12.02 -12.94
CA TRP A 300 -8.62 11.79 -13.98
C TRP A 300 -7.21 12.25 -13.54
N PRO A 301 -6.20 11.36 -13.46
CA PRO A 301 -4.87 11.72 -13.01
C PRO A 301 -4.14 12.73 -13.89
N GLY A 302 -4.35 12.67 -15.21
CA GLY A 302 -3.72 13.60 -16.14
C GLY A 302 -4.07 15.04 -15.79
N SER A 303 -5.34 15.33 -15.58
CA SER A 303 -5.80 16.67 -15.20
C SER A 303 -5.31 17.06 -13.81
N TYR A 304 -5.36 16.15 -12.84
CA TYR A 304 -4.86 16.43 -11.48
C TYR A 304 -3.37 16.78 -11.48
N CYS A 305 -2.54 16.10 -12.27
CA CYS A 305 -1.11 16.38 -12.35
C CYS A 305 -0.75 17.57 -13.25
N THR A 306 -1.59 17.91 -14.24
CA THR A 306 -1.36 19.04 -15.17
C THR A 306 -1.89 20.37 -14.65
N SER A 307 -3.00 20.37 -13.89
CA SER A 307 -3.73 21.59 -13.53
C SER A 307 -3.16 22.35 -12.35
N VAL A 308 -2.08 21.87 -11.74
CA VAL A 308 -1.58 22.41 -10.49
C VAL A 308 -0.45 23.38 -10.78
N GLN A 309 -0.53 24.56 -10.17
CA GLN A 309 0.46 25.64 -10.24
C GLN A 309 1.89 25.08 -10.14
N PRO A 310 2.92 25.74 -10.72
CA PRO A 310 4.30 25.25 -10.76
C PRO A 310 4.92 24.89 -9.40
N THR A 311 4.28 25.24 -8.28
CA THR A 311 4.72 24.99 -6.90
C THR A 311 4.17 23.71 -6.25
N GLU A 312 3.11 23.09 -6.79
CA GLU A 312 2.52 21.87 -6.23
C GLU A 312 2.57 20.74 -7.27
N LYS A 313 3.66 19.97 -7.24
CA LYS A 313 3.82 18.78 -8.10
C LYS A 313 2.87 17.68 -7.60
N CYS A 314 2.36 16.83 -8.48
CA CYS A 314 1.76 15.57 -8.03
C CYS A 314 2.87 14.58 -7.62
N CYS A 315 2.59 13.72 -6.64
CA CYS A 315 3.56 12.75 -6.14
C CYS A 315 3.13 11.33 -6.50
N MET A 316 4.09 10.53 -6.97
CA MET A 316 3.87 9.10 -7.16
C MET A 316 3.64 8.42 -5.80
N PRO A 317 2.66 7.51 -5.67
CA PRO A 317 2.44 6.77 -4.43
C PRO A 317 3.62 5.86 -4.07
N THR A 318 3.80 5.57 -2.79
CA THR A 318 4.89 4.70 -2.29
C THR A 318 4.69 3.22 -2.63
N ASN A 319 3.46 2.84 -2.96
CA ASN A 319 3.02 1.50 -3.30
C ASN A 319 3.08 1.19 -4.81
N GLY A 320 3.56 2.13 -5.64
CA GLY A 320 3.76 1.94 -7.08
C GLY A 320 2.93 2.88 -7.96
N GLU A 321 3.01 2.65 -9.27
CA GLU A 321 2.30 3.42 -10.29
C GLU A 321 0.81 3.07 -10.32
N PRO A 322 -0.10 4.06 -10.19
CA PRO A 322 -1.54 3.84 -10.37
C PRO A 322 -1.89 3.49 -11.81
N ALA A 323 -3.10 2.98 -12.02
CA ALA A 323 -3.59 2.81 -13.38
C ALA A 323 -3.69 4.15 -14.13
N ALA A 324 -3.33 4.13 -15.41
CA ALA A 324 -3.58 5.22 -16.35
C ALA A 324 -5.06 5.30 -16.75
N ASP A 325 -5.94 5.40 -15.74
CA ASP A 325 -7.39 5.35 -15.86
C ASP A 325 -8.02 6.30 -14.81
N PHE A 326 -9.34 6.48 -14.83
CA PHE A 326 -10.07 7.19 -13.79
C PHE A 326 -9.92 6.46 -12.45
N LEU A 327 -9.40 7.19 -11.47
CA LEU A 327 -9.21 6.72 -10.10
C LEU A 327 -10.43 7.08 -9.24
N VAL A 328 -10.79 6.22 -8.32
CA VAL A 328 -11.77 6.51 -7.29
C VAL A 328 -11.17 7.52 -6.32
N GLN A 329 -11.91 8.60 -6.06
CA GLN A 329 -11.55 9.58 -5.04
C GLN A 329 -12.40 9.40 -3.78
N ALA A 330 -13.70 9.19 -3.93
CA ALA A 330 -14.64 9.02 -2.81
C ALA A 330 -15.91 8.30 -3.24
N LEU A 331 -16.57 7.63 -2.29
CA LEU A 331 -17.97 7.23 -2.37
C LEU A 331 -18.74 8.05 -1.33
N GLU A 332 -19.11 9.27 -1.73
CA GLU A 332 -19.64 10.30 -0.85
C GLU A 332 -21.11 10.03 -0.47
N THR A 333 -21.47 10.22 0.79
CA THR A 333 -22.84 10.03 1.30
C THR A 333 -23.66 11.30 1.20
N TYR A 334 -24.90 11.24 0.69
CA TYR A 334 -25.76 12.41 0.50
C TYR A 334 -27.19 12.21 1.01
N ASP A 335 -27.79 13.34 1.39
CA ASP A 335 -29.19 13.44 1.76
C ASP A 335 -30.00 13.90 0.53
N SER A 336 -31.05 13.15 0.19
CA SER A 336 -31.84 13.38 -1.01
C SER A 336 -32.76 14.60 -0.90
N THR A 337 -33.15 14.97 0.33
CA THR A 337 -34.06 16.08 0.61
C THR A 337 -33.35 17.43 0.58
N THR A 338 -32.12 17.48 1.09
CA THR A 338 -31.33 18.71 1.21
C THR A 338 -30.31 18.88 0.09
N GLY A 339 -29.94 17.80 -0.62
CA GLY A 339 -28.89 17.80 -1.64
C GLY A 339 -27.48 17.97 -1.08
N LYS A 340 -27.30 17.92 0.25
CA LYS A 340 -26.04 18.16 0.94
C LYS A 340 -25.33 16.86 1.33
N PRO A 341 -23.99 16.88 1.43
CA PRO A 341 -23.24 15.71 1.89
C PRO A 341 -23.52 15.46 3.36
N VAL A 342 -23.77 14.21 3.72
CA VAL A 342 -23.87 13.73 5.09
C VAL A 342 -22.49 13.26 5.52
N THR A 343 -21.91 13.83 6.56
CA THR A 343 -20.52 13.53 6.95
C THR A 343 -20.32 13.30 8.44
N LYS A 344 -19.25 12.59 8.79
CA LYS A 344 -18.74 12.40 10.16
C LYS A 344 -19.79 11.84 11.14
N CYS A 345 -20.50 10.79 10.72
CA CYS A 345 -21.59 10.18 11.51
C CYS A 345 -21.11 9.33 12.70
N SER A 346 -19.80 9.04 12.78
CA SER A 346 -19.18 8.37 13.93
C SER A 346 -18.17 9.28 14.61
N SER A 347 -18.31 9.48 15.92
CA SER A 347 -17.36 10.23 16.76
C SER A 347 -16.08 9.45 17.06
N SER A 348 -16.10 8.12 16.91
CA SER A 348 -14.98 7.21 17.16
C SER A 348 -14.69 6.34 15.93
N CYS A 349 -14.34 6.97 14.81
CA CYS A 349 -14.01 6.25 13.58
C CYS A 349 -12.80 5.32 13.75
N ALA A 350 -13.02 4.01 13.60
CA ALA A 350 -11.97 3.01 13.51
C ALA A 350 -11.83 2.54 12.06
N PHE A 351 -10.70 2.87 11.43
CA PHE A 351 -10.30 2.34 10.11
C PHE A 351 -9.31 1.21 10.33
N LYS A 352 -9.53 0.06 9.71
CA LYS A 352 -8.65 -1.12 9.81
C LYS A 352 -8.23 -1.60 8.43
N ILE A 353 -6.95 -1.87 8.20
CA ILE A 353 -6.49 -2.31 6.87
C ILE A 353 -6.83 -3.78 6.58
N LEU A 354 -6.80 -4.65 7.61
CA LEU A 354 -6.96 -6.11 7.46
C LEU A 354 -8.24 -6.55 6.71
N PRO A 355 -9.43 -5.95 6.94
CA PRO A 355 -10.63 -6.30 6.17
C PRO A 355 -10.58 -5.93 4.67
N LEU A 356 -9.56 -5.20 4.23
CA LEU A 356 -9.37 -4.75 2.84
C LEU A 356 -8.30 -5.55 2.09
N VAL A 357 -7.65 -6.51 2.75
CA VAL A 357 -6.48 -7.23 2.22
C VAL A 357 -6.73 -7.85 0.84
N ASN A 358 -7.90 -8.46 0.63
CA ASN A 358 -8.26 -9.10 -0.64
C ASN A 358 -8.50 -8.13 -1.81
N MET A 359 -8.56 -6.83 -1.55
CA MET A 359 -8.74 -5.78 -2.56
C MET A 359 -7.62 -4.73 -2.51
N LEU A 360 -6.52 -5.00 -1.80
CA LEU A 360 -5.43 -4.03 -1.66
C LEU A 360 -4.78 -3.68 -3.00
N ASP A 361 -4.54 -4.68 -3.86
CA ASP A 361 -4.00 -4.44 -5.20
C ASP A 361 -4.90 -3.47 -6.00
N ASP A 362 -6.22 -3.66 -5.94
CA ASP A 362 -7.19 -2.80 -6.62
C ASP A 362 -7.25 -1.40 -5.99
N LEU A 363 -7.17 -1.29 -4.67
CA LEU A 363 -7.14 -0.01 -3.97
C LEU A 363 -5.88 0.79 -4.31
N TYR A 364 -4.72 0.14 -4.31
CA TYR A 364 -3.44 0.75 -4.69
C TYR A 364 -3.42 1.18 -6.16
N THR A 365 -4.12 0.45 -7.03
CA THR A 365 -4.15 0.69 -8.48
C THR A 365 -5.19 1.74 -8.88
N TYR A 366 -6.39 1.66 -8.32
CA TYR A 366 -7.56 2.43 -8.77
C TYR A 366 -8.10 3.40 -7.72
N TYR A 367 -7.58 3.40 -6.50
CA TYR A 367 -7.95 4.32 -5.42
C TYR A 367 -6.71 5.01 -4.83
N ALA A 368 -5.68 5.23 -5.66
CA ALA A 368 -4.44 5.85 -5.26
C ALA A 368 -4.62 7.34 -4.92
N ASN A 369 -3.73 7.86 -4.05
CA ASN A 369 -3.67 9.27 -3.70
C ASN A 369 -2.40 9.93 -4.24
N LEU A 370 -2.58 10.94 -5.09
CA LEU A 370 -1.50 11.65 -5.81
C LEU A 370 -1.00 12.92 -5.10
N THR A 371 -1.50 13.22 -3.90
CA THR A 371 -1.07 14.38 -3.11
C THR A 371 0.40 14.25 -2.68
N CYS A 372 1.11 15.38 -2.57
CA CYS A 372 2.46 15.40 -2.00
C CYS A 372 2.48 15.64 -0.48
N PRO A 373 3.49 15.09 0.24
CA PRO A 373 4.55 14.20 -0.25
C PRO A 373 4.01 12.80 -0.65
N SER A 374 4.85 12.02 -1.34
CA SER A 374 4.55 10.62 -1.70
C SER A 374 4.03 9.84 -0.48
N ASN A 375 2.93 9.12 -0.67
CA ASN A 375 2.18 8.47 0.41
C ASN A 375 1.59 7.12 -0.06
N SER A 376 1.08 6.31 0.88
CA SER A 376 0.54 4.97 0.62
C SER A 376 -0.94 4.95 0.20
N GLY A 377 -1.62 6.10 0.14
CA GLY A 377 -3.07 6.18 -0.06
C GLY A 377 -3.92 5.88 1.17
N MET A 378 -3.41 5.09 2.14
CA MET A 378 -4.17 4.75 3.36
C MET A 378 -4.68 5.95 4.17
N PRO A 379 -3.92 7.06 4.36
CA PRO A 379 -4.45 8.23 5.05
C PRO A 379 -5.72 8.77 4.37
N HIS A 380 -5.74 8.78 3.04
CA HIS A 380 -6.89 9.20 2.25
C HIS A 380 -8.06 8.23 2.43
N TRP A 381 -7.81 6.91 2.38
CA TRP A 381 -8.86 5.90 2.59
C TRP A 381 -9.50 6.02 3.97
N LYS A 382 -8.69 6.25 5.01
CA LYS A 382 -9.20 6.54 6.35
C LYS A 382 -10.06 7.80 6.35
N ASP A 383 -9.58 8.89 5.76
CA ASP A 383 -10.30 10.16 5.75
C ASP A 383 -11.67 10.03 5.07
N VAL A 384 -11.73 9.40 3.90
CA VAL A 384 -13.00 9.19 3.19
C VAL A 384 -13.93 8.21 3.90
N TRP A 385 -13.39 7.16 4.53
CA TRP A 385 -14.19 6.23 5.34
C TRP A 385 -14.79 6.95 6.56
N CYS A 386 -13.97 7.70 7.30
CA CYS A 386 -14.43 8.41 8.48
C CYS A 386 -15.38 9.55 8.14
N THR A 387 -15.14 10.26 7.04
CA THR A 387 -15.96 11.38 6.59
C THR A 387 -17.27 10.90 5.99
N TYR A 388 -17.27 9.95 5.05
CA TYR A 388 -18.46 9.52 4.32
C TYR A 388 -18.89 8.09 4.65
N GLY A 389 -17.95 7.15 4.67
CA GLY A 389 -18.25 5.73 4.85
C GLY A 389 -19.03 5.40 6.13
N THR A 390 -18.71 6.06 7.26
CA THR A 390 -19.45 5.90 8.53
C THR A 390 -20.89 6.40 8.49
N CYS A 391 -21.24 7.24 7.51
CA CYS A 391 -22.60 7.72 7.25
C CYS A 391 -23.38 6.83 6.25
N SER A 392 -22.70 5.84 5.65
CA SER A 392 -23.31 4.91 4.71
C SER A 392 -23.98 3.76 5.45
N ARG A 393 -24.74 2.94 4.72
CA ARG A 393 -25.31 1.68 5.24
C ARG A 393 -24.34 0.50 5.12
N LEU A 394 -23.10 0.75 4.70
CA LEU A 394 -22.10 -0.25 4.36
C LEU A 394 -21.11 -0.41 5.51
N ASN A 395 -20.61 -1.63 5.70
CA ASN A 395 -19.40 -1.84 6.49
C ASN A 395 -18.16 -1.42 5.67
N GLN A 396 -17.00 -1.30 6.32
CA GLN A 396 -15.79 -0.78 5.68
C GLN A 396 -15.39 -1.56 4.43
N SER A 397 -15.34 -2.89 4.49
CA SER A 397 -14.94 -3.74 3.36
C SER A 397 -15.91 -3.58 2.18
N LEU A 398 -17.23 -3.60 2.44
CA LEU A 398 -18.25 -3.37 1.42
C LEU A 398 -18.18 -1.95 0.83
N TYR A 399 -17.89 -0.93 1.63
CA TYR A 399 -17.79 0.45 1.13
C TYR A 399 -16.72 0.57 0.05
N PHE A 400 -15.52 0.04 0.31
CA PHE A 400 -14.42 0.06 -0.67
C PHE A 400 -14.67 -0.88 -1.85
N ASP A 401 -15.17 -2.10 -1.63
CA ASP A 401 -15.57 -3.03 -2.70
C ASP A 401 -16.61 -2.40 -3.64
N ARG A 402 -17.63 -1.73 -3.10
CA ARG A 402 -18.65 -1.05 -3.91
C ARG A 402 -18.05 0.07 -4.74
N ALA A 403 -17.17 0.88 -4.17
CA ALA A 403 -16.51 1.97 -4.89
C ALA A 403 -15.70 1.45 -6.09
N LEU A 404 -14.92 0.38 -5.90
CA LEU A 404 -14.13 -0.27 -6.96
C LEU A 404 -15.02 -0.90 -8.04
N ARG A 405 -16.03 -1.69 -7.66
CA ARG A 405 -16.96 -2.32 -8.61
C ARG A 405 -17.77 -1.31 -9.40
N LEU A 406 -18.21 -0.22 -8.76
CA LEU A 406 -18.93 0.85 -9.45
C LEU A 406 -18.02 1.55 -10.46
N ARG A 407 -16.76 1.80 -10.11
CA ARG A 407 -15.78 2.37 -11.04
C ARG A 407 -15.55 1.49 -12.26
N GLU A 408 -15.38 0.18 -12.05
CA GLU A 408 -15.28 -0.80 -13.15
C GLU A 408 -16.57 -0.84 -14.01
N LYS A 409 -17.74 -0.78 -13.37
CA LYS A 409 -19.04 -0.78 -14.08
C LYS A 409 -19.26 0.49 -14.90
N VAL A 410 -18.86 1.65 -14.37
CA VAL A 410 -19.01 2.95 -15.06
C VAL A 410 -18.01 3.06 -16.20
N ASN A 411 -16.74 2.70 -15.96
CA ASN A 411 -15.63 2.72 -16.91
C ASN A 411 -15.63 3.94 -17.86
N PRO A 412 -15.40 5.16 -17.34
CA PRO A 412 -15.51 6.36 -18.16
C PRO A 412 -14.54 6.37 -19.33
N LEU A 413 -13.30 5.89 -19.13
CA LEU A 413 -12.26 5.93 -20.15
C LEU A 413 -12.65 5.12 -21.40
N VAL A 414 -13.19 3.90 -21.24
CA VAL A 414 -13.63 3.08 -22.36
C VAL A 414 -14.82 3.70 -23.09
N ASN A 415 -15.77 4.28 -22.36
CA ASN A 415 -16.94 4.92 -22.96
C ASN A 415 -16.55 6.16 -23.78
N LEU A 416 -15.69 7.02 -23.21
CA LEU A 416 -15.13 8.18 -23.92
C LEU A 416 -14.35 7.74 -25.16
N GLY A 417 -13.48 6.74 -25.02
CA GLY A 417 -12.68 6.22 -26.13
C GLY A 417 -13.51 5.63 -27.27
N SER A 418 -14.64 5.00 -26.97
CA SER A 418 -15.56 4.45 -27.98
C SER A 418 -16.19 5.53 -28.87
N SER A 419 -16.24 6.77 -28.39
CA SER A 419 -16.67 7.96 -29.14
C SER A 419 -15.50 8.79 -29.69
N GLY A 420 -14.28 8.27 -29.68
CA GLY A 420 -13.08 8.98 -30.17
C GLY A 420 -12.56 10.07 -29.22
N ILE A 421 -13.03 10.10 -27.98
CA ILE A 421 -12.54 10.99 -26.92
C ILE A 421 -11.44 10.27 -26.15
N ILE A 422 -10.19 10.51 -26.57
CA ILE A 422 -9.00 9.90 -25.98
C ILE A 422 -8.10 10.95 -25.32
N PRO A 423 -7.30 10.57 -24.31
CA PRO A 423 -6.34 11.49 -23.71
C PRO A 423 -5.35 12.02 -24.75
N HIS A 424 -5.20 13.33 -24.85
CA HIS A 424 -4.35 13.99 -25.83
C HIS A 424 -3.75 15.29 -25.28
N ALA A 425 -2.51 15.60 -25.65
CA ALA A 425 -1.77 16.73 -25.07
C ALA A 425 -2.38 18.10 -25.42
N THR A 426 -2.98 18.23 -26.61
CA THR A 426 -3.45 19.53 -27.14
C THR A 426 -4.89 19.54 -27.63
N LYS A 427 -5.56 18.37 -27.69
CA LYS A 427 -6.89 18.26 -28.29
C LYS A 427 -7.94 18.62 -27.24
N SER A 428 -8.92 19.39 -27.67
CA SER A 428 -10.08 19.76 -26.89
C SER A 428 -11.31 19.03 -27.42
N TYR A 429 -12.28 18.81 -26.54
CA TYR A 429 -13.56 18.18 -26.83
C TYR A 429 -14.69 19.08 -26.36
N SER A 430 -15.85 19.03 -27.01
CA SER A 430 -17.00 19.75 -26.48
C SER A 430 -17.54 19.04 -25.23
N LEU A 431 -18.11 19.80 -24.29
CA LEU A 431 -18.78 19.21 -23.13
C LEU A 431 -19.97 18.34 -23.54
N GLU A 432 -20.66 18.70 -24.63
CA GLU A 432 -21.75 17.93 -25.22
C GLU A 432 -21.27 16.55 -25.68
N ASP A 433 -20.18 16.48 -26.45
CA ASP A 433 -19.61 15.20 -26.91
C ASP A 433 -19.21 14.30 -25.72
N ILE A 434 -18.66 14.88 -24.65
CA ILE A 434 -18.30 14.15 -23.43
C ILE A 434 -19.55 13.58 -22.76
N ASN A 435 -20.62 14.36 -22.66
CA ASN A 435 -21.87 13.92 -22.06
C ASN A 435 -22.52 12.81 -22.89
N ASP A 436 -22.55 12.96 -24.21
CA ASP A 436 -23.12 11.99 -25.15
C ASP A 436 -22.33 10.67 -25.17
N ALA A 437 -21.01 10.73 -25.00
CA ALA A 437 -20.18 9.53 -24.91
C ALA A 437 -20.43 8.73 -23.61
N LEU A 438 -20.81 9.41 -22.52
CA LEU A 438 -21.05 8.78 -21.22
C LEU A 438 -22.51 8.32 -21.05
N ALA A 439 -23.47 9.03 -21.64
CA ALA A 439 -24.91 8.78 -21.49
C ALA A 439 -25.35 7.31 -21.75
N PRO A 440 -24.83 6.56 -22.75
CA PRO A 440 -25.29 5.20 -23.04
C PRO A 440 -25.13 4.20 -21.89
N ARG A 441 -24.14 4.43 -20.99
CA ARG A 441 -23.83 3.51 -19.89
C ARG A 441 -24.34 3.97 -18.54
N ILE A 442 -24.30 5.28 -18.28
CA ILE A 442 -24.66 5.85 -16.98
C ILE A 442 -25.94 6.70 -17.01
N GLY A 443 -26.57 6.88 -18.17
CA GLY A 443 -27.77 7.71 -18.33
C GLY A 443 -27.50 9.16 -17.92
N LEU A 444 -28.51 9.85 -17.39
CA LEU A 444 -28.38 11.21 -16.84
C LEU A 444 -27.93 11.22 -15.36
N SER A 445 -27.24 10.18 -14.93
CA SER A 445 -26.92 9.93 -13.51
C SER A 445 -25.55 10.49 -13.10
N PHE A 446 -25.00 11.45 -13.86
CA PHE A 446 -23.65 11.94 -13.63
C PHE A 446 -23.49 13.44 -13.88
N THR A 447 -22.39 13.97 -13.38
CA THR A 447 -21.93 15.34 -13.61
C THR A 447 -20.44 15.35 -13.92
N VAL A 448 -20.06 16.05 -14.98
CA VAL A 448 -18.67 16.31 -15.34
C VAL A 448 -18.18 17.54 -14.58
N VAL A 449 -17.01 17.45 -13.96
CA VAL A 449 -16.38 18.55 -13.22
C VAL A 449 -15.01 18.84 -13.81
N CYS A 450 -14.72 20.12 -14.04
CA CYS A 450 -13.46 20.58 -14.58
C CYS A 450 -12.61 21.30 -13.53
N THR A 451 -11.30 21.19 -13.70
CA THR A 451 -10.32 22.07 -13.05
C THR A 451 -9.90 23.14 -14.04
N ARG A 452 -9.77 24.38 -13.58
CA ARG A 452 -9.55 25.55 -14.43
C ARG A 452 -8.14 26.07 -14.29
N ASN A 453 -7.40 26.11 -15.39
CA ASN A 453 -6.08 26.73 -15.44
C ASN A 453 -6.19 28.11 -16.09
N TYR A 454 -5.95 29.16 -15.31
CA TYR A 454 -5.99 30.53 -15.81
C TYR A 454 -4.67 30.89 -16.49
N ILE A 455 -4.73 31.13 -17.80
CA ILE A 455 -3.61 31.67 -18.59
C ILE A 455 -3.49 33.17 -18.32
N LEU A 456 -4.62 33.88 -18.33
CA LEU A 456 -4.72 35.29 -17.96
C LEU A 456 -6.01 35.47 -17.15
N TRP A 457 -5.86 35.54 -15.84
CA TRP A 457 -7.00 35.69 -14.94
C TRP A 457 -7.69 37.05 -15.14
N PRO A 458 -9.05 37.13 -15.17
CA PRO A 458 -10.03 36.05 -15.15
C PRO A 458 -10.53 35.60 -16.55
N PHE A 459 -10.01 36.18 -17.63
CA PHE A 459 -10.63 36.12 -18.96
C PHE A 459 -10.21 34.92 -19.82
N PHE A 460 -8.97 34.44 -19.68
CA PHE A 460 -8.45 33.35 -20.49
C PHE A 460 -8.07 32.18 -19.60
N TYR A 461 -8.73 31.06 -19.83
CA TYR A 461 -8.51 29.84 -19.09
C TYR A 461 -8.77 28.63 -19.97
N ASP A 462 -8.17 27.52 -19.56
CA ASP A 462 -8.45 26.19 -20.07
C ASP A 462 -9.15 25.38 -18.99
N ASP A 463 -10.25 24.72 -19.35
CA ASP A 463 -10.92 23.75 -18.50
C ASP A 463 -10.41 22.35 -18.83
N TYR A 464 -9.98 21.61 -17.80
CA TYR A 464 -9.48 20.24 -17.89
C TYR A 464 -10.45 19.29 -17.22
N LEU A 465 -10.80 18.18 -17.89
CA LEU A 465 -11.67 17.13 -17.38
C LEU A 465 -11.09 16.55 -16.08
N TYR A 466 -11.64 16.91 -14.94
CA TYR A 466 -11.04 16.60 -13.64
C TYR A 466 -11.76 15.45 -12.94
N GLN A 467 -13.08 15.53 -12.77
CA GLN A 467 -13.86 14.49 -12.13
C GLN A 467 -15.12 14.13 -12.92
N ILE A 468 -15.56 12.89 -12.73
CA ILE A 468 -16.89 12.43 -13.11
C ILE A 468 -17.57 11.95 -11.83
N ARG A 469 -18.70 12.56 -11.50
CA ARG A 469 -19.47 12.25 -10.29
C ARG A 469 -20.73 11.50 -10.68
N VAL A 470 -20.92 10.29 -10.17
CA VAL A 470 -22.04 9.41 -10.55
C VAL A 470 -22.92 9.14 -9.34
N CYS A 471 -24.23 9.39 -9.46
CA CYS A 471 -25.20 9.10 -8.41
C CYS A 471 -25.49 7.59 -8.36
N VAL A 472 -25.46 7.03 -7.15
CA VAL A 472 -25.66 5.60 -6.91
C VAL A 472 -26.60 5.37 -5.72
N SER A 473 -27.27 4.23 -5.73
CA SER A 473 -28.17 3.82 -4.64
C SER A 473 -27.42 3.75 -3.30
N SER A 474 -28.14 3.92 -2.18
CA SER A 474 -27.55 3.89 -0.83
C SER A 474 -26.89 2.56 -0.44
N ASP A 475 -27.17 1.47 -1.18
CA ASP A 475 -26.50 0.18 -1.03
C ASP A 475 -25.23 0.03 -1.91
N GLY A 476 -24.92 1.05 -2.73
CA GLY A 476 -23.77 1.10 -3.62
C GLY A 476 -23.81 0.14 -4.82
N ARG A 477 -24.98 -0.43 -5.18
CA ARG A 477 -25.06 -1.47 -6.23
C ARG A 477 -25.44 -0.95 -7.62
N SER A 478 -26.26 0.07 -7.67
CA SER A 478 -26.86 0.57 -8.91
C SER A 478 -26.62 2.06 -9.09
N VAL A 479 -26.37 2.45 -10.34
CA VAL A 479 -26.42 3.85 -10.77
C VAL A 479 -27.89 4.27 -10.79
N ILE A 480 -28.19 5.46 -10.26
CA ILE A 480 -29.55 6.01 -10.18
C ILE A 480 -29.53 7.47 -10.65
N GLY A 481 -30.69 7.98 -11.10
CA GLY A 481 -30.81 9.40 -11.43
C GLY A 481 -30.49 10.30 -10.22
N CYS A 482 -29.80 11.42 -10.47
CA CYS A 482 -29.40 12.34 -9.42
C CYS A 482 -30.60 13.16 -8.89
N PRO A 483 -31.01 13.02 -7.61
CA PRO A 483 -32.23 13.66 -7.10
C PRO A 483 -32.22 15.20 -7.15
N ASN A 484 -31.05 15.82 -6.99
CA ASN A 484 -30.88 17.26 -6.90
C ASN A 484 -29.99 17.81 -8.02
N GLY A 485 -30.12 17.26 -9.24
CA GLY A 485 -29.43 17.67 -10.49
C GLY A 485 -28.26 18.66 -10.34
N ARG A 486 -27.02 18.21 -10.58
CA ARG A 486 -25.84 19.08 -10.50
C ARG A 486 -25.40 19.53 -11.87
N GLU A 487 -25.25 20.84 -12.01
CA GLU A 487 -24.67 21.45 -13.21
C GLU A 487 -23.16 21.25 -13.23
N SER A 488 -22.62 21.11 -14.45
CA SER A 488 -21.19 21.10 -14.66
C SER A 488 -20.61 22.49 -14.43
N ASN A 489 -19.39 22.57 -13.90
CA ASN A 489 -18.63 23.81 -13.84
C ASN A 489 -17.70 24.02 -15.05
N CYS A 490 -17.71 23.09 -16.00
CA CYS A 490 -16.94 23.18 -17.24
C CYS A 490 -17.56 24.20 -18.19
N GLY A 491 -16.74 24.89 -18.97
CA GLY A 491 -17.17 25.59 -20.18
C GLY A 491 -17.43 24.62 -21.33
N ASP A 492 -17.75 25.18 -22.50
CA ASP A 492 -18.14 24.41 -23.69
C ASP A 492 -17.00 23.55 -24.24
N THR A 493 -15.75 23.93 -23.97
CA THR A 493 -14.54 23.26 -24.47
C THR A 493 -13.72 22.73 -23.30
N VAL A 494 -13.42 21.42 -23.33
CA VAL A 494 -12.74 20.70 -22.26
C VAL A 494 -11.52 19.97 -22.79
N LYS A 495 -10.38 20.12 -22.11
CA LYS A 495 -9.14 19.38 -22.37
C LYS A 495 -9.09 18.06 -21.60
N PHE A 496 -8.58 17.02 -22.24
CA PHE A 496 -8.40 15.70 -21.64
C PHE A 496 -6.92 15.26 -21.78
N PRO A 497 -6.04 15.70 -20.87
CA PRO A 497 -4.60 15.49 -21.00
C PRO A 497 -4.18 14.04 -20.74
N PRO A 498 -3.08 13.54 -21.32
CA PRO A 498 -2.56 12.21 -21.01
C PRO A 498 -2.04 12.12 -19.57
N VAL A 499 -1.98 10.90 -19.03
CA VAL A 499 -1.40 10.65 -17.71
C VAL A 499 0.13 10.73 -17.79
N PRO A 500 0.82 11.49 -16.92
CA PRO A 500 2.25 11.79 -17.08
C PRO A 500 3.19 10.61 -16.77
N TYR A 501 2.71 9.58 -16.05
CA TYR A 501 3.53 8.44 -15.63
C TYR A 501 3.38 7.20 -16.54
N ALA A 502 2.36 7.16 -17.42
CA ALA A 502 2.08 6.02 -18.28
C ALA A 502 3.11 5.78 -19.41
N LEU A 503 4.15 6.62 -19.50
CA LEU A 503 5.12 6.61 -20.61
C LEU A 503 6.34 5.71 -20.39
N HIS A 504 6.46 5.00 -19.26
CA HIS A 504 7.61 4.10 -19.02
C HIS A 504 7.40 2.63 -19.44
N GLY A 505 6.36 2.32 -20.24
CA GLY A 505 6.09 0.95 -20.71
C GLY A 505 5.66 0.78 -22.17
N ARG A 506 5.63 1.84 -22.98
CA ARG A 506 5.35 1.78 -24.42
C ARG A 506 6.35 2.62 -25.21
N GLU A 507 7.63 2.26 -25.12
CA GLU A 507 8.63 2.73 -26.07
C GLU A 507 8.50 1.86 -27.33
N GLY A 508 7.61 2.27 -28.22
CA GLY A 508 7.28 1.51 -29.42
C GLY A 508 6.37 2.18 -30.43
N ASP A 509 6.04 3.47 -30.29
CA ASP A 509 5.40 4.26 -31.35
C ASP A 509 6.09 5.62 -31.43
N SER A 510 7.30 5.62 -31.99
CA SER A 510 7.82 6.80 -32.66
C SER A 510 6.90 7.13 -33.82
N VAL A 511 5.97 8.07 -33.64
CA VAL A 511 5.30 8.69 -34.79
C VAL A 511 6.33 9.62 -35.45
N SER A 512 7.14 9.00 -36.31
CA SER A 512 7.84 9.66 -37.39
C SER A 512 6.81 10.47 -38.17
N SER A 513 7.08 11.76 -38.33
CA SER A 513 6.39 12.62 -39.29
C SER A 513 6.57 12.04 -40.68
N THR A 514 5.57 11.32 -41.16
CA THR A 514 5.44 10.98 -42.58
C THR A 514 3.97 11.08 -42.93
N LEU A 515 3.66 12.07 -43.77
CA LEU A 515 2.38 12.19 -44.46
C LEU A 515 2.02 10.83 -45.06
N ILE A 516 0.91 10.26 -44.61
CA ILE A 516 0.20 9.27 -45.40
C ILE A 516 -0.76 10.07 -46.26
N GLU A 517 -0.35 10.34 -47.50
CA GLU A 517 -1.28 10.74 -48.56
C GLU A 517 -2.30 9.63 -48.74
N LEU A 518 -3.58 9.94 -48.51
CA LEU A 518 -4.70 9.11 -48.93
C LEU A 518 -4.76 9.13 -50.47
N PRO A 519 -4.74 7.97 -51.16
CA PRO A 519 -5.06 7.96 -52.58
C PRO A 519 -6.55 8.28 -52.76
N SER A 520 -6.80 9.34 -53.51
CA SER A 520 -8.03 9.61 -54.22
C SER A 520 -8.48 8.37 -54.99
N GLY A 521 -9.79 8.10 -54.94
CA GLY A 521 -10.38 6.94 -55.59
C GLY A 521 -10.25 6.92 -57.11
N ASP A 522 -10.49 5.74 -57.68
CA ASP A 522 -11.17 5.65 -58.95
C ASP A 522 -12.02 4.38 -59.03
N GLU A 523 -13.02 4.50 -59.89
CA GLU A 523 -14.21 3.71 -60.09
C GLU A 523 -13.95 2.48 -61.00
N THR A 524 -14.94 1.58 -61.06
CA THR A 524 -15.18 0.54 -62.10
C THR A 524 -14.45 -0.81 -62.04
N ALA A 525 -15.25 -1.89 -61.93
CA ALA A 525 -15.50 -2.89 -62.98
C ALA A 525 -15.58 -4.35 -62.47
N LEU A 526 -16.77 -4.93 -62.71
CA LEU A 526 -17.20 -6.35 -62.70
C LEU A 526 -17.50 -7.03 -61.35
#